data_AF-A0A973LYG1-F1
#
_entry.id   AF-A0A973LYG1-F1
#
_cell.length_a   1.000
_cell.length_b   1.000
_cell.length_c   1.000
_cell.angle_alpha   90.00
_cell.angle_beta   90.00
_cell.angle_gamma   90.00
#
_symmetry.space_group_name_H-M   'P 1'
#
loop_
_entity.id
_entity.type
_entity.pdbx_description
1 polymer ?
#
loop_
_entity_poly.entity_id
_entity_poly.type
_entity_poly.pdbx_seq_one_letter_code
_entity_poly.pdbx_strand_id
1 'polypeptide(L)'
;HNLPVEGRRWDTVATFSEEVGVARYLADRYLEVTEDGVEHLRTALETVAREDSAPVVIHCAAGKDRTGVLTALILALVGVGHDDIVADYALTGLATERFISDWRRRHPDSPMWPGFGLAPAETMRLFLADLASRHGSVERYATEVLKVDGNTVAELRANLLTESISQG
;
A
#
# COMPACT_ATOMS: atom_id res chain seq x y z
N HIS A 1 -15.97 0.22 7.20
CA HIS A 1 -15.53 1.24 8.18
C HIS A 1 -14.40 2.07 7.59
N ASN A 2 -14.33 3.38 7.88
CA ASN A 2 -13.21 4.23 7.47
C ASN A 2 -12.14 4.18 8.58
N LEU A 3 -11.09 3.38 8.36
CA LEU A 3 -9.97 3.23 9.30
C LEU A 3 -8.86 4.22 8.91
N PRO A 4 -8.60 5.28 9.69
CA PRO A 4 -7.53 6.23 9.36
C PRO A 4 -6.17 5.61 9.61
N VAL A 5 -5.47 5.18 8.56
CA VAL A 5 -4.17 4.49 8.66
C VAL A 5 -3.01 5.36 9.22
N GLU A 6 -3.22 6.66 9.47
CA GLU A 6 -2.14 7.60 9.82
C GLU A 6 -2.40 8.37 11.13
N GLY A 7 -1.43 8.32 12.06
CA GLY A 7 -1.43 9.07 13.32
C GLY A 7 -0.79 10.47 13.26
N ARG A 8 -0.06 10.81 12.17
CA ARG A 8 0.57 12.13 11.98
C ARG A 8 0.26 12.71 10.60
N ARG A 9 -0.02 14.03 10.55
CA ARG A 9 -0.10 14.79 9.30
C ARG A 9 1.30 14.96 8.73
N TRP A 10 1.42 14.74 7.43
CA TRP A 10 2.65 14.85 6.66
C TRP A 10 3.02 16.33 6.58
N ASP A 11 4.17 16.74 7.11
CA ASP A 11 4.70 18.08 6.82
C ASP A 11 5.19 18.10 5.36
N THR A 12 4.27 18.41 4.46
CA THR A 12 4.40 18.22 3.00
C THR A 12 5.46 19.15 2.39
N VAL A 13 5.97 20.11 3.15
CA VAL A 13 6.87 21.18 2.68
C VAL A 13 8.35 20.86 2.93
N ALA A 14 8.71 19.87 3.75
CA ALA A 14 10.07 19.79 4.27
C ALA A 14 11.09 18.93 3.49
N THR A 15 10.74 18.01 2.56
CA THR A 15 11.75 17.01 2.14
C THR A 15 11.59 16.32 0.76
N PHE A 16 10.95 16.94 -0.23
CA PHE A 16 11.14 16.50 -1.64
C PHE A 16 12.29 17.29 -2.27
N SER A 17 13.25 16.61 -2.89
CA SER A 17 14.23 17.21 -3.79
C SER A 17 14.26 16.46 -5.12
N GLU A 18 14.57 17.19 -6.20
CA GLU A 18 14.72 16.56 -7.53
C GLU A 18 15.82 15.49 -7.53
N GLU A 19 16.86 15.67 -6.71
CA GLU A 19 17.96 14.71 -6.55
C GLU A 19 17.51 13.37 -5.97
N VAL A 20 16.57 13.37 -5.02
CA VAL A 20 16.00 12.14 -4.44
C VAL A 20 15.06 11.45 -5.43
N GLY A 21 14.32 12.24 -6.20
CA GLY A 21 13.34 11.75 -7.16
C GLY A 21 12.04 11.26 -6.51
N VAL A 22 10.97 11.25 -7.31
CA VAL A 22 9.60 10.93 -6.83
C VAL A 22 9.52 9.50 -6.26
N ALA A 23 10.21 8.55 -6.91
CA ALA A 23 10.04 7.15 -6.56
C ALA A 23 10.53 6.83 -5.14
N ARG A 24 11.77 7.24 -4.83
CA ARG A 24 12.40 7.12 -3.52
C ARG A 24 11.65 7.93 -2.46
N TYR A 25 11.27 9.17 -2.79
CA TYR A 25 10.50 10.01 -1.87
C TYR A 25 9.22 9.31 -1.42
N LEU A 26 8.43 8.74 -2.34
CA LEU A 26 7.22 8.02 -1.99
C LEU A 26 7.51 6.72 -1.21
N ALA A 27 8.54 5.97 -1.59
CA ALA A 27 8.92 4.73 -0.91
C ALA A 27 9.28 4.99 0.57
N ASP A 28 10.00 6.06 0.87
CA ASP A 28 10.31 6.46 2.25
C ASP A 28 9.04 6.75 3.06
N ARG A 29 8.07 7.41 2.44
CA ARG A 29 6.79 7.69 3.11
C ARG A 29 5.95 6.43 3.31
N TYR A 30 6.04 5.47 2.40
CA TYR A 30 5.37 4.18 2.57
C TYR A 30 5.98 3.39 3.74
N LEU A 31 7.29 3.52 3.96
CA LEU A 31 7.94 2.96 5.15
C LEU A 31 7.50 3.66 6.43
N GLU A 32 7.34 4.99 6.43
CA GLU A 32 6.79 5.71 7.58
C GLU A 32 5.36 5.23 7.92
N VAL A 33 4.53 4.96 6.91
CA VAL A 33 3.20 4.36 7.12
C VAL A 33 3.32 2.99 7.81
N THR A 34 4.32 2.18 7.46
CA THR A 34 4.55 0.89 8.13
C THR A 34 5.08 1.01 9.56
N GLU A 35 5.69 2.14 9.91
CA GLU A 35 6.22 2.39 11.26
C GLU A 35 5.17 3.02 12.18
N ASP A 36 4.42 4.02 11.68
CA ASP A 36 3.43 4.75 12.46
C ASP A 36 2.04 4.10 12.43
N GLY A 37 1.72 3.35 11.37
CA GLY A 37 0.38 2.83 11.08
C GLY A 37 0.10 1.43 11.65
N VAL A 38 0.95 0.90 12.53
CA VAL A 38 0.95 -0.51 12.97
C VAL A 38 -0.45 -1.04 13.34
N GLU A 39 -1.14 -0.40 14.28
CA GLU A 39 -2.45 -0.89 14.74
C GLU A 39 -3.54 -0.80 13.65
N HIS A 40 -3.47 0.21 12.77
CA HIS A 40 -4.43 0.36 11.69
C HIS A 40 -4.18 -0.64 10.56
N LEU A 41 -2.92 -0.92 10.23
CA LEU A 41 -2.54 -1.94 9.25
C LEU A 41 -2.93 -3.33 9.74
N ARG A 42 -2.66 -3.66 11.01
CA ARG A 42 -3.13 -4.89 11.66
C ARG A 42 -4.64 -5.03 11.54
N THR A 43 -5.39 -4.04 12.03
CA THR A 43 -6.86 -4.08 12.02
C THR A 43 -7.42 -4.25 10.61
N ALA A 44 -6.81 -3.59 9.62
CA ALA A 44 -7.23 -3.71 8.23
C ALA A 44 -6.97 -5.12 7.68
N LEU A 45 -5.81 -5.71 7.95
CA LEU A 45 -5.48 -7.08 7.56
C LEU A 45 -6.44 -8.10 8.19
N GLU A 46 -6.69 -7.98 9.50
CA GLU A 46 -7.65 -8.81 10.23
C GLU A 46 -9.07 -8.64 9.66
N THR A 47 -9.47 -7.42 9.29
CA THR A 47 -10.79 -7.17 8.68
C THR A 47 -10.92 -7.85 7.32
N VAL A 48 -9.89 -7.77 6.48
CA VAL A 48 -9.87 -8.39 5.15
C VAL A 48 -9.84 -9.92 5.26
N ALA A 49 -9.18 -10.47 6.29
CA ALA A 49 -9.10 -11.91 6.51
C ALA A 49 -10.46 -12.55 6.79
N ARG A 50 -11.40 -11.82 7.41
CA ARG A 50 -12.70 -12.38 7.79
C ARG A 50 -13.61 -12.61 6.59
N GLU A 51 -14.17 -13.82 6.51
CA GLU A 51 -15.12 -14.21 5.46
C GLU A 51 -16.40 -13.34 5.46
N ASP A 52 -16.89 -12.96 6.64
CA ASP A 52 -18.09 -12.12 6.80
C ASP A 52 -17.91 -10.66 6.36
N SER A 53 -16.67 -10.24 6.11
CA SER A 53 -16.34 -8.93 5.54
C SER A 53 -16.42 -8.90 4.00
N ALA A 54 -16.50 -10.04 3.33
CA ALA A 54 -16.46 -10.12 1.87
C ALA A 54 -17.81 -9.75 1.22
N PRO A 55 -17.83 -9.06 0.06
CA PRO A 55 -16.68 -8.53 -0.68
C PRO A 55 -16.12 -7.24 -0.05
N VAL A 56 -14.79 -7.12 -0.01
CA VAL A 56 -14.10 -5.94 0.58
C VAL A 56 -13.65 -4.97 -0.51
N VAL A 57 -13.89 -3.67 -0.28
CA VAL A 57 -13.29 -2.58 -1.07
C VAL A 57 -12.34 -1.79 -0.18
N ILE A 58 -11.07 -1.71 -0.59
CA ILE A 58 -10.04 -0.90 0.06
C ILE A 58 -9.90 0.42 -0.70
N HIS A 59 -10.06 1.55 -0.02
CA HIS A 59 -9.90 2.86 -0.64
C HIS A 59 -9.25 3.87 0.31
N CYS A 60 -8.64 4.90 -0.27
CA CYS A 60 -8.20 6.10 0.44
C CYS A 60 -8.70 7.34 -0.32
N ALA A 61 -8.06 8.50 -0.15
CA ALA A 61 -8.45 9.71 -0.88
C ALA A 61 -8.16 9.61 -2.40
N ALA A 62 -7.02 9.02 -2.76
CA ALA A 62 -6.58 8.86 -4.16
C ALA A 62 -6.58 7.39 -4.62
N GLY A 63 -6.82 6.45 -3.71
CA GLY A 63 -6.68 5.01 -3.98
C GLY A 63 -5.24 4.53 -4.23
N LYS A 64 -4.23 5.36 -3.93
CA LYS A 64 -2.83 5.13 -4.33
C LYS A 64 -1.91 4.75 -3.17
N ASP A 65 -1.75 5.65 -2.21
CA ASP A 65 -0.67 5.53 -1.22
C ASP A 65 -0.97 4.48 -0.14
N ARG A 66 -1.84 4.80 0.83
CA ARG A 66 -2.26 3.84 1.87
C ARG A 66 -2.93 2.60 1.32
N THR A 67 -3.71 2.75 0.26
CA THR A 67 -4.32 1.63 -0.45
C THR A 67 -3.25 0.74 -1.06
N GLY A 68 -2.24 1.30 -1.74
CA GLY A 68 -1.14 0.55 -2.32
C GLY A 68 -0.30 -0.17 -1.27
N VAL A 69 0.02 0.48 -0.15
CA VAL A 69 0.75 -0.17 0.97
C VAL A 69 -0.03 -1.37 1.52
N LEU A 70 -1.30 -1.18 1.88
CA LEU A 70 -2.12 -2.28 2.41
C LEU A 70 -2.30 -3.41 1.39
N THR A 71 -2.54 -3.07 0.12
CA THR A 71 -2.69 -4.05 -0.97
C THR A 71 -1.40 -4.85 -1.16
N ALA A 72 -0.24 -4.18 -1.16
CA ALA A 72 1.05 -4.84 -1.26
C ALA A 72 1.32 -5.81 -0.10
N LEU A 73 0.95 -5.44 1.13
CA LEU A 73 1.04 -6.33 2.30
C LEU A 73 0.14 -7.55 2.14
N ILE A 74 -1.12 -7.37 1.72
CA ILE A 74 -2.06 -8.48 1.49
C ILE A 74 -1.52 -9.44 0.43
N LEU A 75 -1.12 -8.92 -0.73
CA LEU A 75 -0.60 -9.71 -1.84
C LEU A 75 0.66 -10.49 -1.44
N ALA A 76 1.57 -9.86 -0.69
CA ALA A 76 2.75 -10.53 -0.18
C ALA A 76 2.40 -11.67 0.81
N LEU A 77 1.44 -11.44 1.71
CA LEU A 77 1.00 -12.44 2.70
C LEU A 77 0.29 -13.65 2.08
N VAL A 78 -0.41 -13.46 0.95
CA VAL A 78 -1.00 -14.56 0.20
C VAL A 78 -0.02 -15.21 -0.79
N GLY A 79 1.22 -14.73 -0.87
CA GLY A 79 2.31 -15.36 -1.62
C GLY A 79 2.47 -14.90 -3.07
N VAL A 80 1.92 -13.75 -3.45
CA VAL A 80 2.13 -13.16 -4.78
C VAL A 80 3.58 -12.66 -4.90
N GLY A 81 4.19 -12.87 -6.08
CA GLY A 81 5.55 -12.44 -6.36
C GLY A 81 5.72 -10.93 -6.36
N HIS A 82 6.90 -10.44 -5.95
CA HIS A 82 7.17 -8.99 -5.85
C HIS A 82 6.95 -8.25 -7.18
N ASP A 83 7.32 -8.85 -8.32
CA ASP A 83 7.16 -8.23 -9.63
C ASP A 83 5.69 -8.02 -10.00
N ASP A 84 4.81 -8.96 -9.64
CA ASP A 84 3.36 -8.84 -9.84
C ASP A 84 2.76 -7.77 -8.93
N ILE A 85 3.21 -7.67 -7.67
CA ILE A 85 2.79 -6.61 -6.74
C ILE A 85 3.20 -5.23 -7.26
N VAL A 86 4.41 -5.11 -7.80
CA VAL A 86 4.92 -3.87 -8.40
C VAL A 86 4.13 -3.50 -9.65
N ALA A 87 3.83 -4.47 -10.50
CA ALA A 87 3.02 -4.27 -11.71
C ALA A 87 1.59 -3.82 -11.37
N ASP A 88 0.94 -4.46 -10.40
CA ASP A 88 -0.40 -4.09 -9.92
C ASP A 88 -0.42 -2.64 -9.40
N TYR A 89 0.52 -2.27 -8.53
CA TYR A 89 0.63 -0.90 -8.03
C TYR A 89 0.77 0.12 -9.16
N ALA A 90 1.60 -0.18 -10.17
CA ALA A 90 1.87 0.73 -11.29
C ALA A 90 0.64 1.00 -12.15
N LEU A 91 -0.36 0.10 -12.18
CA LEU A 91 -1.64 0.34 -12.87
C LEU A 91 -2.40 1.54 -12.31
N THR A 92 -2.14 1.92 -11.05
CA THR A 92 -2.69 3.15 -10.46
C THR A 92 -2.31 4.41 -11.26
N GLY A 93 -1.15 4.38 -11.94
CA GLY A 93 -0.70 5.48 -12.81
C GLY A 93 -1.63 5.77 -13.99
N LEU A 94 -2.43 4.78 -14.43
CA LEU A 94 -3.42 4.98 -15.50
C LEU A 94 -4.53 5.96 -15.10
N ALA A 95 -4.78 6.13 -13.79
CA ALA A 95 -5.79 7.05 -13.27
C ALA A 95 -5.23 8.46 -12.98
N THR A 96 -3.92 8.68 -13.09
CA THR A 96 -3.25 9.93 -12.68
C THR A 96 -3.85 11.17 -13.34
N GLU A 97 -4.01 11.17 -14.66
CA GLU A 97 -4.52 12.35 -15.39
C GLU A 97 -5.91 12.76 -14.91
N ARG A 98 -6.81 11.77 -14.77
CA ARG A 98 -8.16 11.98 -14.26
C ARG A 98 -8.14 12.49 -12.83
N PHE A 99 -7.33 11.89 -11.95
CA PHE A 99 -7.21 12.30 -10.56
C PHE A 99 -6.73 13.74 -10.44
N ILE A 100 -5.68 14.13 -11.19
CA ILE A 100 -5.14 15.49 -11.20
C ILE A 100 -6.18 16.49 -11.71
N SER A 101 -6.89 16.17 -12.80
CA SER A 101 -7.97 17.01 -13.34
C SER A 101 -9.08 17.25 -12.30
N ASP A 102 -9.56 16.17 -11.68
CA ASP A 102 -10.61 16.25 -10.66
C ASP A 102 -10.14 16.98 -9.40
N TRP A 103 -8.85 16.86 -9.04
CA TRP A 103 -8.26 17.59 -7.93
C TRP A 103 -8.20 19.10 -8.20
N ARG A 104 -7.65 19.51 -9.36
CA ARG A 104 -7.58 20.93 -9.77
C ARG A 104 -8.95 21.59 -9.81
N ARG A 105 -9.97 20.90 -10.31
CA ARG A 105 -11.35 21.42 -10.35
C ARG A 105 -11.89 21.71 -8.94
N ARG A 106 -11.55 20.89 -7.95
CA ARG A 106 -12.01 21.03 -6.56
C ARG A 106 -11.14 21.96 -5.72
N HIS A 107 -9.88 22.13 -6.10
CA HIS A 107 -8.87 22.89 -5.34
C HIS A 107 -8.02 23.76 -6.28
N PRO A 108 -8.62 24.78 -6.93
CA PRO A 108 -7.97 25.55 -7.98
C PRO A 108 -6.68 26.26 -7.52
N ASP A 109 -6.64 26.66 -6.25
CA ASP A 109 -5.51 27.42 -5.68
C ASP A 109 -4.54 26.55 -4.86
N SER A 110 -4.75 25.23 -4.80
CA SER A 110 -3.87 24.36 -4.04
C SER A 110 -2.60 24.04 -4.81
N PRO A 111 -1.41 24.29 -4.23
CA PRO A 111 -0.15 23.93 -4.87
C PRO A 111 -0.07 22.40 -5.01
N MET A 112 0.45 21.95 -6.15
CA MET A 112 0.76 20.54 -6.38
C MET A 112 2.27 20.39 -6.50
N TRP A 113 2.82 19.44 -5.76
CA TRP A 113 4.22 19.07 -5.89
C TRP A 113 4.43 18.17 -7.13
N PRO A 114 5.65 18.07 -7.67
CA PRO A 114 5.92 17.39 -8.95
C PRO A 114 5.48 15.92 -9.03
N GLY A 115 5.46 15.19 -7.91
CA GLY A 115 5.03 13.80 -7.85
C GLY A 115 3.54 13.59 -7.60
N PHE A 116 2.74 14.65 -7.55
CA PHE A 116 1.33 14.56 -7.19
C PHE A 116 0.55 13.68 -8.17
N GLY A 117 -0.07 12.61 -7.65
CA GLY A 117 -0.84 11.64 -8.43
C GLY A 117 -0.01 10.58 -9.17
N LEU A 118 1.31 10.68 -9.20
CA LEU A 118 2.17 9.67 -9.84
C LEU A 118 2.25 8.38 -9.02
N ALA A 119 2.29 7.23 -9.72
CA ALA A 119 2.50 5.90 -9.16
C ALA A 119 3.63 5.14 -9.90
N PRO A 120 4.90 5.57 -9.80
CA PRO A 120 6.00 4.88 -10.46
C PRO A 120 6.17 3.46 -9.89
N ALA A 121 6.29 2.43 -10.75
CA ALA A 121 6.57 1.06 -10.33
C ALA A 121 7.77 0.96 -9.36
N GLU A 122 8.79 1.77 -9.63
CA GLU A 122 9.99 1.91 -8.82
C GLU A 122 9.70 2.26 -7.34
N THR A 123 8.65 3.02 -7.05
CA THR A 123 8.23 3.32 -5.66
C THR A 123 7.93 2.03 -4.90
N MET A 124 7.08 1.17 -5.47
CA MET A 124 6.68 -0.07 -4.81
C MET A 124 7.85 -1.05 -4.71
N ARG A 125 8.71 -1.07 -5.74
CA ARG A 125 9.92 -1.91 -5.74
C ARG A 125 10.87 -1.53 -4.61
N LEU A 126 11.15 -0.24 -4.44
CA LEU A 126 12.00 0.27 -3.36
C LEU A 126 11.38 0.01 -1.99
N PHE A 127 10.07 0.27 -1.84
CA PHE A 127 9.35 0.03 -0.59
C PHE A 127 9.44 -1.44 -0.13
N LEU A 128 9.11 -2.39 -1.02
CA LEU A 128 9.16 -3.82 -0.70
C LEU A 128 10.59 -4.28 -0.36
N ALA A 129 11.59 -3.80 -1.11
CA ALA A 129 12.99 -4.12 -0.87
C ALA A 129 13.46 -3.62 0.49
N ASP A 130 13.15 -2.37 0.84
CA ASP A 130 13.56 -1.78 2.12
C ASP A 130 12.84 -2.42 3.31
N LEU A 131 11.54 -2.67 3.18
CA LEU A 131 10.75 -3.32 4.23
C LEU A 131 11.30 -4.73 4.51
N ALA A 132 11.58 -5.49 3.44
CA ALA A 132 12.22 -6.80 3.56
C ALA A 132 13.64 -6.71 4.12
N SER A 133 14.44 -5.70 3.74
CA SER A 133 15.77 -5.50 4.29
C SER A 133 15.76 -5.18 5.78
N ARG A 134 14.75 -4.46 6.29
CA ARG A 134 14.64 -4.07 7.70
C ARG A 134 14.13 -5.19 8.60
N HIS A 135 13.22 -6.02 8.10
CA HIS A 135 12.52 -7.05 8.89
C HIS A 135 12.83 -8.49 8.45
N GLY A 136 13.71 -8.67 7.46
CA GLY A 136 14.06 -9.95 6.87
C GLY A 136 13.04 -10.52 5.87
N SER A 137 11.77 -10.09 5.92
CA SER A 137 10.74 -10.30 4.88
C SER A 137 9.51 -9.45 5.19
N VAL A 138 8.62 -9.24 4.21
CA VAL A 138 7.31 -8.59 4.43
C VAL A 138 6.44 -9.40 5.40
N GLU A 139 6.50 -10.73 5.31
CA GLU A 139 5.76 -11.64 6.19
C GLU A 139 6.27 -11.60 7.64
N ARG A 140 7.59 -11.45 7.84
CA ARG A 140 8.15 -11.19 9.17
C ARG A 140 7.74 -9.83 9.72
N TYR A 141 7.70 -8.79 8.88
CA TYR A 141 7.15 -7.50 9.31
C TYR A 141 5.69 -7.65 9.81
N ALA A 142 4.82 -8.33 9.07
CA ALA A 142 3.43 -8.53 9.46
C ALA A 142 3.29 -9.35 10.76
N THR A 143 4.06 -10.43 10.91
CA THR A 143 3.95 -11.32 12.08
C THR A 143 4.65 -10.79 13.31
N GLU A 144 5.81 -10.13 13.16
CA GLU A 144 6.62 -9.69 14.30
C GLU A 144 6.37 -8.23 14.70
N VAL A 145 6.04 -7.35 13.76
CA VAL A 145 5.76 -5.93 14.03
C VAL A 145 4.26 -5.70 14.14
N LEU A 146 3.50 -6.07 13.11
CA LEU A 146 2.03 -5.91 13.13
C LEU A 146 1.33 -6.94 14.04
N LYS A 147 2.05 -7.91 14.60
CA LYS A 147 1.53 -9.07 15.35
C LYS A 147 0.28 -9.71 14.73
N VAL A 148 0.22 -9.77 13.41
CA VAL A 148 -0.79 -10.54 12.68
C VAL A 148 -0.45 -12.01 12.89
N ASP A 149 -1.41 -12.78 13.41
CA ASP A 149 -1.16 -14.19 13.73
C ASP A 149 -1.24 -15.09 12.49
N GLY A 150 -0.77 -16.33 12.65
CA GLY A 150 -0.78 -17.31 11.56
C GLY A 150 -2.18 -17.68 11.07
N ASN A 151 -3.20 -17.56 11.94
CA ASN A 151 -4.59 -17.82 11.56
C ASN A 151 -5.08 -16.75 10.58
N THR A 152 -4.82 -15.48 10.86
CA THR A 152 -5.17 -14.36 9.97
C THR A 152 -4.53 -14.52 8.59
N VAL A 153 -3.25 -14.93 8.54
CA VAL A 153 -2.56 -15.19 7.26
C VAL A 153 -3.18 -16.38 6.52
N ALA A 154 -3.54 -17.45 7.24
CA ALA A 154 -4.21 -18.61 6.66
C ALA A 154 -5.61 -18.25 6.11
N GLU A 155 -6.38 -17.44 6.83
CA GLU A 155 -7.69 -16.94 6.42
C GLU A 155 -7.59 -16.03 5.18
N LEU A 156 -6.62 -15.12 5.13
CA LEU A 156 -6.34 -14.32 3.94
C LEU A 156 -6.09 -15.21 2.71
N ARG A 157 -5.25 -16.25 2.86
CA ARG A 157 -4.95 -17.19 1.78
C ARG A 157 -6.18 -17.97 1.35
N ALA A 158 -6.95 -18.49 2.31
CA ALA A 158 -8.16 -19.27 2.04
C ALA A 158 -9.24 -18.44 1.31
N ASN A 159 -9.36 -17.16 1.67
CA ASN A 159 -10.45 -16.30 1.17
C ASN A 159 -10.09 -15.56 -0.12
N LEU A 160 -8.80 -15.34 -0.41
CA LEU A 160 -8.36 -14.55 -1.56
C LEU A 160 -7.72 -15.38 -2.69
N LEU A 161 -7.31 -16.63 -2.42
CA LEU A 161 -6.82 -17.53 -3.44
C LEU A 161 -7.93 -18.49 -3.86
N THR A 162 -8.11 -18.66 -5.15
CA THR A 162 -8.84 -19.83 -5.66
C THR A 162 -7.94 -21.05 -5.55
N GLU A 163 -8.50 -22.24 -5.32
CA GLU A 163 -7.76 -23.47 -5.61
C GLU A 163 -7.18 -23.34 -7.02
N SER A 164 -5.86 -23.59 -7.13
CA SER A 164 -5.21 -23.59 -8.43
C SER A 164 -6.03 -24.51 -9.32
N ILE A 165 -6.38 -24.04 -10.52
CA ILE A 165 -6.88 -24.95 -11.56
C ILE A 165 -5.72 -25.88 -11.86
N SER A 166 -5.63 -26.96 -11.09
CA SER A 166 -4.87 -28.13 -11.46
C SER A 166 -5.71 -28.81 -12.52
N GLN A 167 -5.48 -28.49 -13.79
CA GLN A 167 -5.82 -29.25 -15.00
C GLN A 167 -5.26 -28.43 -16.19
N GLY A 168 -4.50 -28.94 -17.14
CA GLY A 168 -4.05 -30.31 -17.45
C GLY A 168 -3.21 -30.27 -18.72
#